data_AF-A0A8J4CU03-F1
#
_entry.id   AF-A0A8J4CU03-F1
#
_cell.length_a   1.000
_cell.length_b   1.000
_cell.length_c   1.000
_cell.angle_alpha   90.00
_cell.angle_beta   90.00
_cell.angle_gamma   90.00
#
_symmetry.space_group_name_H-M   'P 1'
#
loop_
_entity.id
_entity.type
_entity.pdbx_description
1 polymer ?
#
loop_
_entity_poly.entity_id
_entity_poly.type
_entity_poly.pdbx_seq_one_letter_code
_entity_poly.pdbx_strand_id
1 'polypeptide(L)'
;ARLKSSWTRSTIFAVWILIECLTHTGKMQTPLQAPAGNGLCRNRAQRLGRRAFSFPRTISQRFSAPSQTPPVLLTRSEVLAAAGKLDNLSLFGESTSSLLGGAPVVEKKKVSLKEAVMAVPLLSEVGMDYTALRNYLADSEFRNAEDETRAVLIRLAGEGAIKRNWVYFTEVKNISVTDFQTLDNLWKAASNGKFGYSVQKEIWLQNTKRWPKFFKQIDWTTGENNNYRKWPMEFNYSLDAPRGHLPLTNALRGTQLFQAIMEHPAFEAKAKKSIDEKAAEAATSTLKLF
;
A
#
# COMPACT_ATOMS: atom_id res chain seq x y z
N ALA A 1 -5.08 -46.15 2.85
CA ALA A 1 -5.86 -45.44 1.81
C ALA A 1 -5.82 -43.94 2.12
N ARG A 2 -5.15 -43.15 1.27
CA ARG A 2 -4.88 -41.71 1.51
C ARG A 2 -5.69 -40.91 0.49
N LEU A 3 -6.84 -40.36 0.89
CA LEU A 3 -7.65 -39.47 0.06
C LEU A 3 -7.02 -38.07 0.07
N LYS A 4 -6.51 -37.62 -1.09
CA LYS A 4 -6.12 -36.23 -1.32
C LYS A 4 -7.35 -35.48 -1.85
N SER A 5 -7.90 -34.55 -1.06
CA SER A 5 -8.91 -33.61 -1.55
C SER A 5 -8.22 -32.36 -2.10
N SER A 6 -8.20 -32.21 -3.43
CA SER A 6 -7.79 -30.98 -4.11
C SER A 6 -8.98 -30.03 -4.20
N TRP A 7 -8.96 -28.95 -3.42
CA TRP A 7 -9.92 -27.85 -3.56
C TRP A 7 -9.30 -26.77 -4.45
N THR A 8 -10.02 -26.35 -5.49
CA THR A 8 -9.56 -25.26 -6.36
C THR A 8 -9.77 -23.91 -5.66
N ARG A 9 -8.99 -22.89 -6.04
CA ARG A 9 -9.05 -21.54 -5.46
C ARG A 9 -10.47 -20.95 -5.46
N SER A 10 -11.30 -21.31 -6.44
CA SER A 10 -12.70 -20.87 -6.52
C SER A 10 -13.59 -21.47 -5.43
N THR A 11 -13.31 -22.71 -4.99
CA THR A 11 -14.11 -23.37 -3.93
C THR A 11 -13.76 -22.83 -2.54
N ILE A 12 -12.50 -22.43 -2.32
CA ILE A 12 -12.08 -21.73 -1.10
C ILE A 12 -12.73 -20.34 -1.03
N PHE A 13 -12.87 -19.67 -2.19
CA PHE A 13 -13.52 -18.36 -2.29
C PHE A 13 -15.03 -18.42 -2.00
N ALA A 14 -15.72 -19.46 -2.49
CA ALA A 14 -17.14 -19.67 -2.23
C ALA A 14 -17.42 -20.01 -0.76
N VAL A 15 -16.54 -20.79 -0.11
CA VAL A 15 -16.66 -21.14 1.30
C VAL A 15 -16.36 -19.94 2.22
N TRP A 16 -15.46 -19.04 1.83
CA TRP A 16 -15.17 -17.82 2.60
C TRP A 16 -16.33 -16.80 2.57
N ILE A 17 -16.96 -16.58 1.41
CA ILE A 17 -18.14 -15.70 1.28
C ILE A 17 -19.34 -16.25 2.07
N LEU A 18 -19.50 -17.58 2.13
CA LEU A 18 -20.56 -18.21 2.92
C LEU A 18 -20.32 -18.10 4.44
N ILE A 19 -19.07 -18.07 4.90
CA ILE A 19 -18.74 -17.92 6.33
C ILE A 19 -18.95 -16.49 6.82
N GLU A 20 -18.67 -15.46 6.01
CA GLU A 20 -18.94 -14.05 6.39
C GLU A 20 -20.43 -13.69 6.38
N CYS A 21 -21.24 -14.31 5.51
CA CYS A 21 -22.70 -14.11 5.51
C CYS A 21 -23.40 -14.72 6.73
N LEU A 22 -22.87 -15.79 7.31
CA LEU A 22 -23.47 -16.50 8.44
C LEU A 22 -23.16 -15.87 9.82
N THR A 23 -22.18 -14.96 9.91
CA THR A 23 -21.83 -14.28 11.17
C THR A 23 -22.62 -13.00 11.44
N HIS A 24 -23.49 -12.56 10.52
CA HIS A 24 -24.23 -11.29 10.68
C HIS A 24 -25.76 -11.42 10.84
N THR A 25 -26.28 -12.65 10.95
CA THR A 25 -27.71 -12.91 11.21
C THR A 25 -27.96 -13.33 12.66
N GLY A 26 -27.62 -12.45 13.60
CA GLY A 26 -27.82 -12.69 15.02
C GLY A 26 -28.36 -11.46 15.74
N LYS A 27 -29.69 -11.48 15.98
CA LYS A 27 -30.49 -10.62 16.89
C LYS A 27 -31.09 -9.35 16.27
N MET A 28 -32.40 -9.37 16.04
CA MET A 28 -33.42 -8.67 16.86
C MET A 28 -34.82 -8.99 16.30
N GLN A 29 -35.65 -9.67 17.09
CA GLN A 29 -37.10 -9.82 16.90
C GLN A 29 -37.81 -8.75 17.75
N THR A 30 -38.79 -8.04 17.18
CA THR A 30 -40.20 -7.98 17.65
C THR A 30 -41.04 -7.06 16.73
N PRO A 31 -42.37 -7.26 16.67
CA PRO A 31 -43.15 -7.06 15.45
C PRO A 31 -43.97 -5.77 15.45
N LEU A 32 -44.30 -5.24 14.27
CA LEU A 32 -45.44 -4.32 14.12
C LEU A 32 -46.15 -4.51 12.76
N GLN A 33 -47.47 -4.35 12.83
CA GLN A 33 -48.53 -4.69 11.87
C GLN A 33 -48.36 -4.30 10.40
N ALA A 34 -48.89 -5.17 9.52
CA ALA A 34 -49.33 -4.86 8.16
C ALA A 34 -50.65 -4.06 8.16
N PRO A 35 -50.96 -3.36 7.06
CA PRO A 35 -52.11 -3.83 6.28
C PRO A 35 -51.93 -3.80 4.75
N ALA A 36 -52.93 -4.41 4.11
CA ALA A 36 -53.06 -4.84 2.73
C ALA A 36 -53.00 -3.74 1.64
N GLY A 37 -52.62 -4.15 0.42
CA GLY A 37 -52.79 -3.37 -0.80
C GLY A 37 -52.50 -4.19 -2.06
N ASN A 38 -53.57 -4.56 -2.78
CA ASN A 38 -53.60 -5.31 -4.04
C ASN A 38 -52.89 -4.60 -5.20
N GLY A 39 -52.35 -5.37 -6.17
CA GLY A 39 -51.88 -4.79 -7.44
C GLY A 39 -51.23 -5.75 -8.45
N LEU A 40 -52.01 -6.69 -8.98
CA LEU A 40 -51.94 -7.29 -10.33
C LEU A 40 -50.65 -7.11 -11.18
N CYS A 41 -49.89 -8.21 -11.37
CA CYS A 41 -48.99 -8.37 -12.52
C CYS A 41 -49.55 -9.42 -13.50
N ARG A 42 -49.82 -9.00 -14.75
CA ARG A 42 -50.16 -9.87 -15.89
C ARG A 42 -48.90 -10.14 -16.74
N ASN A 43 -48.66 -11.43 -16.96
CA ASN A 43 -48.08 -12.13 -18.11
C ASN A 43 -47.43 -11.34 -19.25
N ARG A 44 -46.22 -11.75 -19.64
CA ARG A 44 -45.93 -12.12 -21.05
C ARG A 44 -44.78 -13.13 -21.14
N ALA A 45 -45.11 -14.34 -21.60
CA ALA A 45 -44.18 -15.38 -22.02
C ALA A 45 -44.12 -15.42 -23.55
N GLN A 46 -42.93 -15.71 -24.11
CA GLN A 46 -42.64 -16.33 -25.43
C GLN A 46 -41.10 -16.47 -25.48
N ARG A 47 -40.49 -17.65 -25.36
CA ARG A 47 -40.37 -18.83 -26.26
C ARG A 47 -39.37 -18.59 -27.41
N LEU A 48 -38.59 -19.66 -27.70
CA LEU A 48 -37.65 -19.94 -28.80
C LEU A 48 -36.18 -19.88 -28.34
N GLY A 49 -35.29 -20.85 -28.61
CA GLY A 49 -35.38 -22.10 -29.36
C GLY A 49 -34.02 -22.83 -29.27
N ARG A 50 -34.05 -24.16 -29.22
CA ARG A 50 -32.87 -25.04 -29.22
C ARG A 50 -32.23 -25.08 -30.61
N ARG A 51 -30.89 -25.10 -30.68
CA ARG A 51 -30.15 -25.81 -31.75
C ARG A 51 -28.90 -26.47 -31.17
N ALA A 52 -28.81 -27.78 -31.39
CA ALA A 52 -27.63 -28.60 -31.21
C ALA A 52 -26.81 -28.58 -32.51
N PHE A 53 -25.48 -28.69 -32.40
CA PHE A 53 -24.59 -29.06 -33.50
C PHE A 53 -23.54 -30.04 -32.99
N SER A 54 -23.24 -31.03 -33.83
CA SER A 54 -22.42 -32.22 -33.60
C SER A 54 -21.16 -32.21 -34.49
N PHE A 55 -20.00 -32.56 -33.90
CA PHE A 55 -18.80 -33.29 -34.40
C PHE A 55 -18.05 -32.80 -35.69
N PRO A 56 -16.71 -33.02 -35.86
CA PRO A 56 -16.05 -34.33 -35.74
C PRO A 56 -14.61 -34.44 -35.13
N ARG A 57 -14.28 -35.71 -34.79
CA ARG A 57 -13.00 -36.49 -34.88
C ARG A 57 -11.97 -35.96 -35.91
N THR A 58 -10.64 -36.13 -35.91
CA THR A 58 -9.59 -36.92 -35.21
C THR A 58 -8.23 -36.30 -35.63
N ILE A 59 -7.13 -36.46 -34.88
CA ILE A 59 -5.82 -36.90 -35.42
C ILE A 59 -4.85 -37.22 -34.27
N SER A 60 -4.19 -38.36 -34.46
CA SER A 60 -3.21 -39.01 -33.59
C SER A 60 -1.81 -38.61 -34.04
N GLN A 61 -0.92 -38.21 -33.13
CA GLN A 61 0.52 -38.45 -33.29
C GLN A 61 1.17 -38.76 -31.94
N ARG A 62 1.69 -39.98 -31.87
CA ARG A 62 2.64 -40.50 -30.88
C ARG A 62 3.96 -39.74 -31.01
N PHE A 63 4.62 -39.43 -29.89
CA PHE A 63 6.08 -39.55 -29.80
C PHE A 63 6.49 -39.97 -28.39
N SER A 64 7.50 -40.84 -28.36
CA SER A 64 7.92 -41.70 -27.27
C SER A 64 8.74 -40.99 -26.19
N ALA A 65 8.72 -41.60 -25.00
CA ALA A 65 9.69 -41.36 -23.92
C ALA A 65 11.12 -41.80 -24.33
N PRO A 66 12.14 -41.38 -23.56
CA PRO A 66 12.96 -42.40 -22.93
C PRO A 66 13.32 -42.13 -21.45
N SER A 67 13.86 -43.20 -20.89
CA SER A 67 14.09 -43.56 -19.50
C SER A 67 15.39 -43.02 -18.88
N GLN A 68 15.48 -43.29 -17.57
CA GLN A 68 16.50 -42.95 -16.59
C GLN A 68 17.86 -43.68 -16.71
N THR A 69 18.80 -43.19 -15.89
CA THR A 69 19.93 -43.84 -15.15
C THR A 69 21.37 -43.45 -15.60
N PRO A 70 22.44 -43.73 -14.80
CA PRO A 70 22.95 -42.94 -13.66
C PRO A 70 24.48 -42.62 -13.80
N PRO A 71 25.21 -42.08 -12.79
CA PRO A 71 26.55 -41.50 -12.98
C PRO A 71 27.71 -42.51 -12.75
N VAL A 72 28.86 -42.25 -13.38
CA VAL A 72 30.12 -42.98 -13.20
C VAL A 72 31.23 -42.04 -12.69
N LEU A 73 32.03 -42.59 -11.78
CA LEU A 73 33.09 -41.98 -10.94
C LEU A 73 34.52 -42.12 -11.53
N LEU A 74 35.43 -41.29 -10.98
CA LEU A 74 36.90 -41.41 -10.83
C LEU A 74 37.76 -41.19 -12.11
N THR A 75 38.87 -40.44 -12.11
CA THR A 75 40.09 -40.46 -11.26
C THR A 75 40.82 -39.08 -11.27
N ARG A 76 41.21 -38.48 -10.13
CA ARG A 76 42.52 -38.45 -9.41
C ARG A 76 43.78 -38.04 -10.22
N SER A 77 44.41 -36.91 -9.83
CA SER A 77 45.86 -36.67 -9.54
C SER A 77 46.09 -35.15 -9.38
N GLU A 78 46.18 -34.62 -8.15
CA GLU A 78 47.40 -34.38 -7.35
C GLU A 78 48.31 -33.24 -7.86
N VAL A 79 48.29 -32.08 -7.16
CA VAL A 79 49.47 -31.24 -6.95
C VAL A 79 49.48 -30.76 -5.50
N LEU A 80 50.59 -31.04 -4.83
CA LEU A 80 50.99 -30.70 -3.47
C LEU A 80 51.20 -29.18 -3.29
N ALA A 81 50.86 -28.65 -2.11
CA ALA A 81 51.70 -27.66 -1.41
C ALA A 81 51.29 -27.54 0.06
N ALA A 82 52.31 -27.53 0.92
CA ALA A 82 52.28 -27.77 2.35
C ALA A 82 51.91 -26.54 3.20
N ALA A 83 51.62 -26.83 4.47
CA ALA A 83 51.34 -25.92 5.56
C ALA A 83 52.53 -25.01 5.93
N GLY A 84 52.20 -23.82 6.44
CA GLY A 84 53.12 -22.90 7.12
C GLY A 84 52.34 -21.81 7.84
N LYS A 85 52.12 -22.02 9.14
CA LYS A 85 51.62 -21.03 10.11
C LYS A 85 52.80 -20.11 10.47
N LEU A 86 52.51 -18.84 10.78
CA LEU A 86 53.09 -18.01 11.87
C LEU A 86 53.10 -16.52 11.47
N ASP A 87 52.41 -15.77 12.34
CA ASP A 87 52.80 -14.50 12.95
C ASP A 87 53.12 -13.32 12.03
N ASN A 88 52.25 -12.31 12.05
CA ASN A 88 52.71 -10.94 11.91
C ASN A 88 52.22 -10.09 13.08
N LEU A 89 53.23 -9.51 13.72
CA LEU A 89 53.23 -8.76 14.95
C LEU A 89 52.34 -7.51 14.84
N SER A 90 51.54 -7.30 15.88
CA SER A 90 51.18 -5.96 16.32
C SER A 90 52.44 -5.29 16.89
N LEU A 91 52.86 -4.20 16.26
CA LEU A 91 53.95 -3.36 16.75
C LEU A 91 53.54 -1.89 16.59
N PHE A 92 53.56 -1.17 17.72
CA PHE A 92 53.13 0.22 17.97
C PHE A 92 51.61 0.43 18.11
N GLY A 93 51.08 0.93 19.21
CA GLY A 93 51.69 1.45 20.43
C GLY A 93 50.58 1.90 21.39
N GLU A 94 50.84 1.72 22.67
CA GLU A 94 49.93 1.94 23.80
C GLU A 94 49.61 3.41 24.09
N SER A 95 48.38 3.57 24.59
CA SER A 95 47.94 4.39 25.73
C SER A 95 48.42 5.84 25.89
N THR A 96 47.45 6.76 25.81
CA THR A 96 47.28 7.74 26.89
C THR A 96 45.83 7.76 27.38
N SER A 97 45.70 7.61 28.68
CA SER A 97 44.53 7.76 29.52
C SER A 97 43.96 9.18 29.49
N SER A 98 42.64 9.32 29.54
CA SER A 98 41.88 10.41 30.19
C SER A 98 40.40 9.96 30.22
N LEU A 99 39.85 9.45 31.32
CA LEU A 99 39.35 10.14 32.52
C LEU A 99 38.46 11.37 32.22
N LEU A 100 37.22 11.27 32.71
CA LEU A 100 36.09 12.21 32.69
C LEU A 100 35.30 12.35 31.38
N GLY A 101 34.06 11.88 31.44
CA GLY A 101 33.01 12.31 30.50
C GLY A 101 32.02 11.22 30.18
N GLY A 102 31.24 10.77 31.17
CA GLY A 102 29.97 10.13 30.89
C GLY A 102 29.10 11.13 30.13
N ALA A 103 29.13 11.07 28.81
CA ALA A 103 28.20 11.79 27.98
C ALA A 103 26.80 11.22 28.29
N PRO A 104 25.82 12.03 28.67
CA PRO A 104 24.46 11.54 28.77
C PRO A 104 24.07 11.09 27.36
N VAL A 105 23.62 9.84 27.24
CA VAL A 105 22.89 9.38 26.06
C VAL A 105 21.67 10.29 25.95
N VAL A 106 21.75 11.23 25.01
CA VAL A 106 20.72 12.22 24.77
C VAL A 106 19.55 11.53 24.06
N GLU A 107 18.57 11.08 24.83
CA GLU A 107 17.24 10.69 24.32
C GLU A 107 16.45 11.94 23.89
N LYS A 108 16.88 12.60 22.81
CA LYS A 108 16.13 13.69 22.15
C LYS A 108 15.47 13.15 20.90
N LYS A 109 14.20 12.71 20.98
CA LYS A 109 13.36 12.65 19.76
C LYS A 109 11.85 12.58 19.93
N LYS A 110 11.32 12.35 21.14
CA LYS A 110 9.87 12.13 21.29
C LYS A 110 9.04 13.42 21.36
N VAL A 111 9.63 14.53 21.82
CA VAL A 111 8.88 15.78 22.06
C VAL A 111 8.66 16.59 20.77
N SER A 112 9.62 16.60 19.83
CA SER A 112 9.55 17.47 18.65
C SER A 112 8.56 17.01 17.56
N LEU A 113 8.29 15.71 17.43
CA LEU A 113 7.38 15.19 16.39
C LEU A 113 5.92 15.50 16.72
N LYS A 114 5.54 15.36 17.99
CA LYS A 114 4.19 15.67 18.46
C LYS A 114 3.86 17.14 18.24
N GLU A 115 4.79 18.04 18.56
CA GLU A 115 4.66 19.48 18.30
C GLU A 115 4.52 19.77 16.80
N ALA A 116 5.33 19.12 15.96
CA ALA A 116 5.24 19.29 14.50
C ALA A 116 3.87 18.87 13.94
N VAL A 117 3.29 17.76 14.44
CA VAL A 117 1.95 17.30 14.04
C VAL A 117 0.87 18.29 14.50
N MET A 118 0.97 18.80 15.73
CA MET A 118 -0.01 19.75 16.28
C MET A 118 0.03 21.12 15.60
N ALA A 119 1.18 21.51 15.02
CA ALA A 119 1.33 22.75 14.27
C ALA A 119 0.72 22.70 12.86
N VAL A 120 0.35 21.53 12.33
CA VAL A 120 -0.24 21.41 10.99
C VAL A 120 -1.66 21.98 10.97
N PRO A 121 -1.99 22.91 10.06
CA PRO A 121 -3.34 23.42 9.91
C PRO A 121 -4.27 22.34 9.34
N LEU A 122 -5.42 22.12 9.98
CA LEU A 122 -6.44 21.15 9.57
C LEU A 122 -7.41 21.80 8.57
N LEU A 123 -6.99 21.91 7.31
CA LEU A 123 -7.79 22.51 6.26
C LEU A 123 -8.66 21.46 5.56
N SER A 124 -9.91 21.80 5.28
CA SER A 124 -10.83 20.99 4.49
C SER A 124 -11.76 21.87 3.67
N GLU A 125 -11.97 21.54 2.40
CA GLU A 125 -12.99 22.18 1.57
C GLU A 125 -14.40 21.65 1.87
N VAL A 126 -14.51 20.41 2.34
CA VAL A 126 -15.80 19.74 2.61
C VAL A 126 -16.18 19.73 4.09
N GLY A 127 -15.41 20.39 4.95
CA GLY A 127 -15.63 20.42 6.40
C GLY A 127 -15.31 19.08 7.08
N MET A 128 -14.36 18.31 6.55
CA MET A 128 -13.90 17.05 7.14
C MET A 128 -13.16 17.29 8.46
N ASP A 129 -13.45 16.47 9.46
CA ASP A 129 -12.74 16.50 10.74
C ASP A 129 -11.51 15.59 10.70
N TYR A 130 -10.32 16.20 10.75
CA TYR A 130 -9.03 15.52 10.80
C TYR A 130 -8.46 15.39 12.22
N THR A 131 -9.18 15.82 13.25
CA THR A 131 -8.67 15.86 14.63
C THR A 131 -8.31 14.46 15.16
N ALA A 132 -9.15 13.45 14.88
CA ALA A 132 -8.87 12.07 15.26
C ALA A 132 -7.57 11.56 14.64
N LEU A 133 -7.40 11.75 13.32
CA LEU A 133 -6.18 11.39 12.61
C LEU A 133 -4.95 12.11 13.18
N ARG A 134 -5.06 13.42 13.42
CA ARG A 134 -3.98 14.22 14.00
C ARG A 134 -3.58 13.68 15.38
N ASN A 135 -4.55 13.34 16.23
CA ASN A 135 -4.28 12.84 17.58
C ASN A 135 -3.58 11.48 17.54
N TYR A 136 -4.05 10.54 16.72
CA TYR A 136 -3.38 9.24 16.55
C TYR A 136 -1.94 9.41 16.04
N LEU A 137 -1.71 10.31 15.07
CA LEU A 137 -0.38 10.60 14.55
C LEU A 137 0.51 11.29 15.59
N ALA A 138 -0.04 12.20 16.39
CA ALA A 138 0.66 12.90 17.46
C ALA A 138 1.13 11.92 18.57
N ASP A 139 0.34 10.89 18.83
CA ASP A 139 0.66 9.84 19.80
C ASP A 139 1.45 8.66 19.19
N SER A 140 1.86 8.78 17.91
CA SER A 140 2.60 7.74 17.17
C SER A 140 1.85 6.42 17.01
N GLU A 141 0.51 6.45 17.10
CA GLU A 141 -0.36 5.31 16.86
C GLU A 141 -0.63 5.13 15.35
N PHE A 142 0.42 4.81 14.59
CA PHE A 142 0.35 4.75 13.12
C PHE A 142 -0.65 3.73 12.59
N ARG A 143 -0.96 2.68 13.36
CA ARG A 143 -1.97 1.69 13.00
C ARG A 143 -3.38 2.29 13.00
N ASN A 144 -3.74 2.99 14.09
CA ASN A 144 -5.03 3.68 14.21
C ASN A 144 -5.13 4.84 13.22
N ALA A 145 -4.02 5.57 13.03
CA ALA A 145 -3.93 6.64 12.04
C ALA A 145 -4.16 6.15 10.60
N GLU A 146 -3.63 4.98 10.24
CA GLU A 146 -3.87 4.41 8.92
C GLU A 146 -5.35 4.02 8.76
N ASP A 147 -5.96 3.40 9.78
CA ASP A 147 -7.35 2.99 9.73
C ASP A 147 -8.28 4.22 9.59
N GLU A 148 -7.99 5.31 10.32
CA GLU A 148 -8.70 6.57 10.18
C GLU A 148 -8.44 7.24 8.82
N THR A 149 -7.20 7.19 8.30
CA THR A 149 -6.88 7.73 6.96
C THR A 149 -7.74 7.06 5.89
N ARG A 150 -7.92 5.73 5.97
CA ARG A 150 -8.79 5.01 5.04
C ARG A 150 -10.25 5.42 5.18
N ALA A 151 -10.74 5.57 6.42
CA ALA A 151 -12.10 6.00 6.68
C ALA A 151 -12.36 7.40 6.11
N VAL A 152 -11.42 8.33 6.32
CA VAL A 152 -11.49 9.70 5.78
C VAL A 152 -11.50 9.68 4.26
N LEU A 153 -10.63 8.92 3.59
CA LEU A 153 -10.65 8.80 2.12
C LEU A 153 -11.98 8.28 1.57
N ILE A 154 -12.60 7.33 2.26
CA ILE A 154 -13.94 6.83 1.89
C ILE A 154 -14.99 7.93 2.03
N ARG A 155 -14.95 8.71 3.11
CA ARG A 155 -15.89 9.84 3.30
C ARG A 155 -15.67 10.94 2.26
N LEU A 156 -14.43 11.29 1.95
CA LEU A 156 -14.06 12.30 0.95
C LEU A 156 -14.47 11.90 -0.48
N ALA A 157 -14.45 10.61 -0.80
CA ALA A 157 -14.89 10.12 -2.11
C ALA A 157 -16.41 10.24 -2.35
N GLY A 158 -17.20 10.42 -1.28
CA GLY A 158 -18.64 10.68 -1.33
C GLY A 158 -19.54 9.49 -0.93
N GLU A 159 -20.85 9.69 -0.98
CA GLU A 159 -21.84 8.73 -0.45
C GLU A 159 -21.75 7.33 -1.06
N GLY A 160 -21.43 7.23 -2.36
CA GLY A 160 -21.28 5.97 -3.05
C GLY A 160 -20.15 5.11 -2.45
N ALA A 161 -19.05 5.75 -2.05
CA ALA A 161 -17.92 5.10 -1.41
C ALA A 161 -18.25 4.69 0.02
N ILE A 162 -18.97 5.52 0.76
CA ILE A 162 -19.42 5.23 2.14
C ILE A 162 -20.28 3.97 2.16
N LYS A 163 -21.29 3.86 1.28
CA LYS A 163 -22.23 2.72 1.26
C LYS A 163 -21.54 1.37 1.02
N ARG A 164 -20.45 1.34 0.26
CA ARG A 164 -19.72 0.11 -0.09
C ARG A 164 -18.43 -0.09 0.71
N ASN A 165 -17.98 0.93 1.44
CA ASN A 165 -16.79 0.93 2.28
C ASN A 165 -15.43 0.81 1.54
N TRP A 166 -15.33 1.33 0.31
CA TRP A 166 -14.06 1.43 -0.44
C TRP A 166 -14.18 2.44 -1.61
N VAL A 167 -13.04 2.94 -2.09
CA VAL A 167 -12.95 4.02 -3.09
C VAL A 167 -12.63 3.46 -4.48
N TYR A 168 -13.35 3.92 -5.52
CA TYR A 168 -12.95 3.68 -6.90
C TYR A 168 -11.93 4.71 -7.36
N PHE A 169 -11.03 4.32 -8.28
CA PHE A 169 -10.04 5.24 -8.84
C PHE A 169 -10.66 6.47 -9.53
N THR A 170 -11.88 6.32 -10.07
CA THR A 170 -12.62 7.42 -10.73
C THR A 170 -13.14 8.47 -9.77
N GLU A 171 -13.26 8.18 -8.47
CA GLU A 171 -13.76 9.12 -7.46
C GLU A 171 -12.63 9.89 -6.78
N VAL A 172 -11.37 9.46 -6.95
CA VAL A 172 -10.20 10.18 -6.41
C VAL A 172 -10.17 11.63 -6.91
N LYS A 173 -10.63 11.87 -8.14
CA LYS A 173 -10.74 13.21 -8.72
C LYS A 173 -11.77 14.12 -8.03
N ASN A 174 -12.68 13.57 -7.23
CA ASN A 174 -13.68 14.33 -6.48
C ASN A 174 -13.11 14.84 -5.16
N ILE A 175 -12.01 14.24 -4.69
CA ILE A 175 -11.36 14.64 -3.44
C ILE A 175 -10.61 15.94 -3.71
N SER A 176 -10.79 16.92 -2.84
CA SER A 176 -10.20 18.24 -3.03
C SER A 176 -8.67 18.20 -2.91
N VAL A 177 -8.03 19.23 -3.47
CA VAL A 177 -6.58 19.41 -3.34
C VAL A 177 -6.19 19.69 -1.89
N THR A 178 -6.98 20.51 -1.19
CA THR A 178 -6.70 20.90 0.20
C THR A 178 -6.77 19.70 1.14
N ASP A 179 -7.77 18.84 1.00
CA ASP A 179 -7.94 17.65 1.83
C ASP A 179 -6.77 16.67 1.68
N PHE A 180 -6.35 16.40 0.44
CA PHE A 180 -5.16 15.56 0.19
C PHE A 180 -3.88 16.17 0.74
N GLN A 181 -3.72 17.51 0.66
CA GLN A 181 -2.57 18.21 1.23
C GLN A 181 -2.58 18.13 2.76
N THR A 182 -3.73 18.27 3.41
CA THR A 182 -3.86 18.12 4.87
C THR A 182 -3.46 16.72 5.32
N LEU A 183 -3.97 15.68 4.66
CA LEU A 183 -3.59 14.28 4.94
C LEU A 183 -2.08 14.07 4.79
N ASP A 184 -1.49 14.51 3.68
CA ASP A 184 -0.07 14.32 3.41
C ASP A 184 0.83 15.09 4.39
N ASN A 185 0.45 16.33 4.73
CA ASN A 185 1.18 17.14 5.69
C ASN A 185 1.18 16.53 7.09
N LEU A 186 0.04 15.98 7.54
CA LEU A 186 -0.06 15.28 8.82
C LEU A 186 0.86 14.05 8.85
N TRP A 187 0.80 13.20 7.82
CA TRP A 187 1.65 12.01 7.72
C TRP A 187 3.14 12.36 7.68
N LYS A 188 3.51 13.42 6.96
CA LYS A 188 4.89 13.91 6.90
C LYS A 188 5.36 14.46 8.24
N ALA A 189 4.54 15.28 8.91
CA ALA A 189 4.89 15.86 10.21
C ALA A 189 5.12 14.76 11.26
N ALA A 190 4.27 13.74 11.29
CA ALA A 190 4.35 12.63 12.25
C ALA A 190 5.58 11.72 12.03
N SER A 191 6.13 11.72 10.83
CA SER A 191 7.17 10.78 10.39
C SER A 191 8.49 11.45 10.05
N ASN A 192 8.65 12.74 10.36
CA ASN A 192 9.81 13.53 9.96
C ASN A 192 10.07 13.49 8.43
N GLY A 193 8.99 13.52 7.66
CA GLY A 193 8.99 13.47 6.19
C GLY A 193 9.19 12.08 5.59
N LYS A 194 9.11 10.99 6.37
CA LYS A 194 9.28 9.62 5.86
C LYS A 194 8.03 9.03 5.22
N PHE A 195 6.84 9.39 5.70
CA PHE A 195 5.54 8.87 5.27
C PHE A 195 4.71 9.95 4.57
N GLY A 196 3.76 9.53 3.74
CA GLY A 196 2.89 10.41 2.97
C GLY A 196 2.75 10.00 1.50
N TYR A 197 1.67 10.44 0.85
CA TYR A 197 1.40 10.18 -0.56
C TYR A 197 2.36 10.95 -1.48
N SER A 198 2.82 12.14 -1.09
CA SER A 198 3.83 12.88 -1.86
C SER A 198 5.18 12.17 -1.84
N VAL A 199 5.53 11.55 -0.71
CA VAL A 199 6.76 10.75 -0.55
C VAL A 199 6.68 9.48 -1.40
N GLN A 200 5.52 8.81 -1.38
CA GLN A 200 5.27 7.65 -2.24
C GLN A 200 5.35 8.02 -3.73
N LYS A 201 4.78 9.16 -4.14
CA LYS A 201 4.89 9.67 -5.51
C LYS A 201 6.34 9.88 -5.93
N GLU A 202 7.17 10.50 -5.08
CA GLU A 202 8.59 10.69 -5.36
C GLU A 202 9.31 9.37 -5.62
N ILE A 203 9.10 8.38 -4.73
CA ILE A 203 9.70 7.04 -4.86
C ILE A 203 9.19 6.32 -6.13
N TRP A 204 7.92 6.49 -6.46
CA TRP A 204 7.32 5.91 -7.66
C TRP A 204 7.93 6.50 -8.94
N LEU A 205 8.15 7.81 -8.97
CA LEU A 205 8.82 8.51 -10.08
C LEU A 205 10.29 8.09 -10.20
N GLN A 206 11.01 7.97 -9.08
CA GLN A 206 12.40 7.46 -9.05
C GLN A 206 12.51 6.05 -9.66
N ASN A 207 11.49 5.20 -9.46
CA ASN A 207 11.41 3.87 -10.05
C ASN A 207 10.86 3.84 -11.47
N THR A 208 10.83 4.97 -12.17
CA THR A 208 10.35 5.06 -13.56
C THR A 208 8.91 4.54 -13.70
N LYS A 209 8.08 4.76 -12.67
CA LYS A 209 6.69 4.27 -12.56
C LYS A 209 6.54 2.73 -12.59
N ARG A 210 7.59 1.95 -12.32
CA ARG A 210 7.53 0.48 -12.28
C ARG A 210 7.06 -0.05 -10.92
N TRP A 211 5.82 -0.55 -10.87
CA TRP A 211 5.18 -1.06 -9.65
C TRP A 211 6.00 -2.09 -8.85
N PRO A 212 6.60 -3.14 -9.46
CA PRO A 212 7.32 -4.15 -8.67
C PRO A 212 8.56 -3.59 -7.96
N LYS A 213 9.29 -2.68 -8.61
CA LYS A 213 10.45 -2.00 -8.01
C LYS A 213 10.01 -1.07 -6.88
N PHE A 214 8.94 -0.32 -7.13
CA PHE A 214 8.33 0.56 -6.15
C PHE A 214 7.90 -0.20 -4.89
N PHE A 215 7.12 -1.28 -5.02
CA PHE A 215 6.65 -2.07 -3.88
C PHE A 215 7.78 -2.71 -3.09
N LYS A 216 8.86 -3.11 -3.75
CA LYS A 216 10.07 -3.59 -3.08
C LYS A 216 10.76 -2.47 -2.29
N GLN A 217 10.82 -1.25 -2.83
CA GLN A 217 11.49 -0.12 -2.17
C GLN A 217 10.73 0.38 -0.93
N ILE A 218 9.39 0.37 -0.96
CA ILE A 218 8.57 0.74 0.20
C ILE A 218 8.28 -0.45 1.14
N ASP A 219 8.91 -1.60 0.91
CA ASP A 219 8.77 -2.83 1.70
C ASP A 219 7.31 -3.33 1.82
N TRP A 220 6.57 -3.35 0.72
CA TRP A 220 5.25 -4.00 0.64
C TRP A 220 5.32 -5.44 0.11
N THR A 221 6.49 -5.86 -0.36
CA THR A 221 6.77 -7.23 -0.77
C THR A 221 7.88 -7.83 0.09
N THR A 222 7.81 -9.13 0.36
CA THR A 222 8.75 -9.87 1.19
C THR A 222 9.44 -10.97 0.39
N GLY A 223 10.71 -11.17 0.69
CA GLY A 223 11.54 -12.25 0.16
C GLY A 223 11.95 -12.09 -1.31
N GLU A 224 12.65 -13.09 -1.82
CA GLU A 224 13.13 -13.13 -3.21
C GLU A 224 11.99 -13.30 -4.22
N ASN A 225 10.89 -13.92 -3.79
CA ASN A 225 9.73 -14.24 -4.62
C ASN A 225 8.75 -13.07 -4.81
N ASN A 226 9.03 -11.89 -4.25
CA ASN A 226 8.17 -10.70 -4.31
C ASN A 226 6.72 -10.96 -3.83
N ASN A 227 6.56 -11.77 -2.79
CA ASN A 227 5.24 -12.03 -2.21
C ASN A 227 4.73 -10.77 -1.50
N TYR A 228 3.48 -10.38 -1.72
CA TYR A 228 2.88 -9.24 -1.03
C TYR A 228 2.69 -9.53 0.46
N ARG A 229 2.99 -8.53 1.30
CA ARG A 229 2.71 -8.58 2.73
C ARG A 229 1.21 -8.65 2.98
N LYS A 230 0.81 -9.44 3.97
CA LYS A 230 -0.58 -9.61 4.39
C LYS A 230 -0.98 -8.55 5.41
N TRP A 231 -2.00 -7.78 5.05
CA TRP A 231 -2.64 -6.87 5.97
C TRP A 231 -3.49 -7.65 6.99
N PRO A 232 -3.57 -7.24 8.27
CA PRO A 232 -2.86 -6.12 8.88
C PRO A 232 -1.49 -6.51 9.48
N MET A 233 -1.25 -7.80 9.74
CA MET A 233 -0.20 -8.25 10.66
C MET A 233 1.24 -8.12 10.15
N GLU A 234 1.47 -8.18 8.83
CA GLU A 234 2.83 -8.25 8.26
C GLU A 234 3.42 -6.87 7.89
N PHE A 235 2.66 -5.79 8.08
CA PHE A 235 3.09 -4.41 7.84
C PHE A 235 3.73 -3.78 9.08
N ASN A 236 4.67 -2.85 8.87
CA ASN A 236 5.35 -2.16 9.97
C ASN A 236 4.69 -0.81 10.25
N TYR A 237 4.07 -0.67 11.43
CA TYR A 237 3.44 0.56 11.91
C TYR A 237 4.34 1.36 12.87
N SER A 238 5.66 1.31 12.70
CA SER A 238 6.63 2.11 13.46
C SER A 238 7.40 3.09 12.57
N LEU A 239 8.11 4.03 13.19
CA LEU A 239 9.03 4.93 12.49
C LEU A 239 10.25 4.22 11.88
N ASP A 240 10.49 2.96 12.24
CA ASP A 240 11.58 2.14 11.68
C ASP A 240 11.24 1.65 10.27
N ALA A 241 9.97 1.75 9.86
CA ALA A 241 9.55 1.42 8.53
C ALA A 241 10.29 2.28 7.48
N PRO A 242 10.48 1.74 6.25
CA PRO A 242 11.17 2.46 5.20
C PRO A 242 10.37 3.67 4.73
N ARG A 243 11.07 4.58 4.06
CA ARG A 243 10.48 5.78 3.47
C ARG A 243 9.36 5.37 2.50
N GLY A 244 8.19 5.99 2.62
CA GLY A 244 7.01 5.72 1.80
C GLY A 244 6.20 4.47 2.19
N HIS A 245 6.54 3.77 3.29
CA HIS A 245 5.81 2.58 3.71
C HIS A 245 4.33 2.86 4.04
N LEU A 246 4.05 4.02 4.64
CA LEU A 246 2.72 4.48 5.01
C LEU A 246 2.39 5.82 4.32
N PRO A 247 1.10 6.15 4.14
CA PRO A 247 -0.10 5.34 4.42
C PRO A 247 -0.31 4.20 3.41
N LEU A 248 -1.09 3.18 3.79
CA LEU A 248 -1.36 2.03 2.92
C LEU A 248 -2.49 2.32 1.93
N THR A 249 -2.41 1.75 0.74
CA THR A 249 -3.52 1.77 -0.24
C THR A 249 -3.72 0.35 -0.77
N ASN A 250 -4.96 -0.13 -0.73
CA ASN A 250 -5.28 -1.49 -1.15
C ASN A 250 -5.02 -1.68 -2.66
N ALA A 251 -4.08 -2.56 -3.00
CA ALA A 251 -3.74 -2.92 -4.38
C ALA A 251 -4.31 -4.27 -4.84
N LEU A 252 -5.18 -4.93 -4.05
CA LEU A 252 -5.78 -6.23 -4.37
C LEU A 252 -6.65 -6.18 -5.64
N ARG A 253 -7.21 -5.00 -5.96
CA ARG A 253 -8.05 -4.75 -7.14
C ARG A 253 -7.27 -4.08 -8.29
N GLY A 254 -5.95 -4.13 -8.23
CA GLY A 254 -5.05 -3.44 -9.15
C GLY A 254 -4.50 -2.14 -8.59
N THR A 255 -3.55 -1.55 -9.31
CA THR A 255 -2.80 -0.36 -8.89
C THR A 255 -3.41 0.96 -9.35
N GLN A 256 -4.55 0.92 -10.06
CA GLN A 256 -5.19 2.11 -10.65
C GLN A 256 -5.62 3.13 -9.59
N LEU A 257 -6.17 2.69 -8.45
CA LEU A 257 -6.54 3.58 -7.36
C LEU A 257 -5.32 4.33 -6.82
N PHE A 258 -4.27 3.59 -6.53
CA PHE A 258 -3.05 4.15 -5.97
C PHE A 258 -2.33 5.07 -6.95
N GLN A 259 -2.36 4.72 -8.24
CA GLN A 259 -1.91 5.59 -9.32
C GLN A 259 -2.68 6.91 -9.34
N ALA A 260 -4.02 6.85 -9.31
CA ALA A 260 -4.87 8.04 -9.34
C ALA A 260 -4.60 8.98 -8.15
N ILE A 261 -4.32 8.42 -6.96
CA ILE A 261 -3.93 9.21 -5.79
C ILE A 261 -2.60 9.92 -6.02
N MET A 262 -1.55 9.20 -6.47
CA MET A 262 -0.24 9.81 -6.69
C MET A 262 -0.22 10.80 -7.87
N GLU A 263 -1.01 10.56 -8.91
CA GLU A 263 -1.16 11.47 -10.06
C GLU A 263 -2.09 12.65 -9.78
N HIS A 264 -2.70 12.72 -8.59
CA HIS A 264 -3.56 13.83 -8.19
C HIS A 264 -2.80 15.17 -8.18
N PRO A 265 -3.42 16.29 -8.62
CA PRO A 265 -2.82 17.62 -8.66
C PRO A 265 -2.33 18.12 -7.29
N ALA A 266 -2.87 17.58 -6.19
CA ALA A 266 -2.45 17.92 -4.83
C ALA A 266 -0.95 17.73 -4.57
N PHE A 267 -0.33 16.77 -5.25
CA PHE A 267 1.07 16.40 -5.08
C PHE A 267 1.94 16.78 -6.29
N GLU A 268 1.43 17.61 -7.19
CA GLU A 268 2.31 18.19 -8.22
C GLU A 268 3.23 19.20 -7.56
N ALA A 269 4.54 19.08 -7.82
CA ALA A 269 5.50 20.05 -7.32
C ALA A 269 5.05 21.43 -7.82
N LYS A 270 4.88 22.40 -6.90
CA LYS A 270 4.61 23.81 -7.21
C LYS A 270 5.79 24.49 -7.93
N ALA A 271 6.53 23.76 -8.76
CA ALA A 271 7.75 24.18 -9.43
C ALA A 271 7.53 25.12 -10.63
N LYS A 272 6.29 25.52 -10.93
CA LYS A 272 6.01 26.48 -12.03
C LYS A 272 5.34 27.79 -11.62
N LYS A 273 4.63 27.86 -10.49
CA LYS A 273 4.02 29.14 -10.10
C LYS A 273 5.05 30.18 -9.65
N SER A 274 6.09 29.81 -8.91
CA SER A 274 7.05 30.80 -8.40
C SER A 274 8.07 31.35 -9.40
N ILE A 275 8.14 30.84 -10.63
CA ILE A 275 9.05 31.37 -11.66
C ILE A 275 8.26 32.21 -12.65
N ASP A 276 7.10 31.73 -13.09
CA ASP A 276 6.25 32.46 -14.04
C ASP A 276 5.55 33.65 -13.37
N GLU A 277 5.14 33.54 -12.10
CA GLU A 277 4.51 34.62 -11.33
C GLU A 277 5.55 35.69 -10.93
N LYS A 278 6.79 35.28 -10.62
CA LYS A 278 7.92 36.20 -10.40
C LYS A 278 8.38 36.90 -11.67
N ALA A 279 8.33 36.21 -12.81
CA ALA A 279 8.63 36.78 -14.12
C ALA A 279 7.54 37.76 -14.59
N ALA A 280 6.26 37.45 -14.35
CA ALA A 280 5.14 38.32 -14.65
C ALA A 280 5.10 39.57 -13.75
N GLU A 281 5.43 39.43 -12.46
CA GLU A 281 5.54 40.56 -11.52
C GLU A 281 6.73 41.47 -11.87
N ALA A 282 7.88 40.89 -12.27
CA ALA A 282 9.02 41.65 -12.76
C ALA A 282 8.73 42.42 -14.07
N ALA A 283 7.96 41.82 -15.00
CA ALA A 283 7.55 42.47 -16.25
C ALA A 283 6.51 43.58 -16.06
N THR A 284 5.65 43.45 -15.03
CA THR A 284 4.65 44.48 -14.69
C THR A 284 5.28 45.67 -13.96
N SER A 285 6.35 45.43 -13.19
CA SER A 285 7.07 46.49 -12.48
C SER A 285 7.91 47.38 -13.40
N THR A 286 8.42 46.87 -14.53
CA THR A 286 9.19 47.66 -15.51
C THR A 286 8.32 48.56 -16.38
N LEU A 287 7.05 48.19 -16.64
CA LEU A 287 6.11 49.03 -17.41
C LEU A 287 5.52 50.20 -16.61
N LYS A 288 5.66 50.23 -15.28
CA LYS A 288 5.24 51.37 -14.44
C LYS A 288 6.32 52.44 -14.24
N LEU A 289 7.52 52.21 -14.78
CA LEU A 289 8.69 53.10 -14.67
C LEU A 289 9.03 53.82 -15.99
N PHE A 290 8.28 53.55 -17.05
CA PHE A 290 8.26 54.31 -18.31
C PHE A 290 6.94 55.04 -18.45
#